data_AF-A0A0C2MP27-F1
#
_entry.id   AF-A0A0C2MP27-F1
#
_cell.length_a   1.000
_cell.length_b   1.000
_cell.length_c   1.000
_cell.angle_alpha   90.00
_cell.angle_beta   90.00
_cell.angle_gamma   90.00
#
_symmetry.space_group_name_H-M   'P 1'
#
loop_
_entity.id
_entity.type
_entity.pdbx_description
1 polymer ?
#
loop_
_entity_poly.entity_id
_entity_poly.type
_entity_poly.pdbx_seq_one_letter_code
_entity_poly.pdbx_strand_id
1 'polypeptide(L)'
;MNQVKRIIGNGEESMFILDNDYIERTIQQIYFLLPYSAFLNHCEEVFSRLKSRIRRDSSSRGTDDLLQRIRDSCTSVTQKNLSNYIRHSESLFDDFLRRYY
;
A
#
# COMPACT_ATOMS: atom_id res chain seq x y z
N MET A 1 12.17 3.40 -21.74
CA MET A 1 11.36 4.34 -20.94
C MET A 1 10.61 3.52 -19.89
N ASN A 2 10.87 3.75 -18.60
CA ASN A 2 10.33 2.94 -17.49
C ASN A 2 8.80 3.05 -17.43
N GLN A 3 8.08 1.93 -17.32
CA GLN A 3 6.62 1.93 -17.21
C GLN A 3 6.14 2.76 -16.01
N VAL A 4 6.91 2.74 -14.91
CA VAL A 4 6.70 3.55 -13.71
C VAL A 4 6.69 5.05 -14.02
N LYS A 5 7.65 5.55 -14.82
CA LYS A 5 7.71 6.96 -15.24
C LYS A 5 6.53 7.36 -16.13
N ARG A 6 5.94 6.42 -16.87
CA ARG A 6 4.74 6.66 -17.69
C ARG A 6 3.48 6.80 -16.84
N ILE A 7 3.42 6.12 -15.69
CA ILE A 7 2.26 6.13 -14.78
C ILE A 7 2.29 7.36 -13.87
N ILE A 8 3.47 7.72 -13.37
CA ILE A 8 3.62 8.76 -12.34
C ILE A 8 3.85 10.15 -12.94
N GLY A 9 4.31 10.22 -14.19
CA GLY A 9 4.65 11.49 -14.85
C GLY A 9 6.06 11.98 -14.46
N ASN A 10 6.58 12.91 -15.26
CA ASN A 10 7.94 13.45 -15.10
C ASN A 10 8.03 14.65 -14.13
N GLY A 11 6.91 15.09 -13.53
CA GLY A 11 6.80 16.40 -12.90
C GLY A 11 6.83 16.43 -11.37
N GLU A 12 6.69 15.30 -10.68
CA GLU A 12 6.53 15.27 -9.22
C GLU A 12 7.61 14.40 -8.56
N GLU A 13 8.28 14.93 -7.54
CA GLU A 13 9.15 14.15 -6.66
C GLU A 13 8.29 13.10 -5.95
N SER A 14 8.42 11.85 -6.40
CA SER A 14 7.67 10.73 -5.87
C SER A 14 8.55 9.89 -4.97
N MET A 15 8.11 9.72 -3.73
CA MET A 15 8.74 8.87 -2.73
C MET A 15 8.12 7.48 -2.77
N PHE A 16 8.95 6.45 -2.88
CA PHE A 16 8.49 5.06 -2.82
C PHE A 16 8.92 4.44 -1.50
N ILE A 17 7.95 3.90 -0.78
CA ILE A 17 8.15 3.19 0.47
C ILE A 17 7.93 1.71 0.17
N LEU A 18 8.95 0.90 0.41
CA LEU A 18 8.92 -0.53 0.14
C LEU A 18 9.36 -1.29 1.39
N ASP A 19 8.79 -2.48 1.56
CA ASP A 19 9.37 -3.46 2.45
C ASP A 19 10.73 -3.91 1.90
N ASN A 20 11.61 -4.33 2.81
CA ASN A 20 13.04 -4.57 2.56
C ASN A 20 13.34 -5.68 1.52
N ASP A 21 12.30 -6.33 0.98
CA ASP A 21 12.41 -7.46 0.05
C ASP A 21 12.32 -7.06 -1.44
N TYR A 22 11.95 -5.81 -1.80
CA TYR A 22 11.77 -5.41 -3.20
C TYR A 22 12.84 -4.45 -3.70
N ILE A 23 13.71 -4.91 -4.61
CA ILE A 23 14.71 -4.07 -5.30
C ILE A 23 14.41 -4.05 -6.80
N GLU A 24 13.68 -3.03 -7.25
CA GLU A 24 13.74 -2.59 -8.65
C GLU A 24 14.51 -1.27 -8.69
N ARG A 25 15.72 -1.29 -9.25
CA ARG A 25 16.71 -0.18 -9.23
C ARG A 25 16.36 1.02 -10.11
N THR A 26 15.09 1.19 -10.46
CA THR A 26 14.61 2.15 -11.45
C THR A 26 13.93 3.38 -10.85
N ILE A 27 13.79 3.40 -9.52
CA ILE A 27 13.12 4.45 -8.75
C ILE A 27 14.18 5.39 -8.13
N GLN A 28 13.98 6.71 -8.25
CA GLN A 28 14.95 7.72 -7.83
C GLN A 28 15.08 7.90 -6.31
N GLN A 29 14.03 7.61 -5.54
CA GLN A 29 14.06 7.65 -4.07
C GLN A 29 13.23 6.49 -3.50
N ILE A 30 13.94 5.51 -2.93
CA ILE A 30 13.35 4.36 -2.24
C ILE A 30 13.71 4.50 -0.77
N TYR A 31 12.69 4.46 0.09
CA TYR A 31 12.85 4.35 1.52
C TYR A 31 12.47 2.94 1.96
N PHE A 32 13.41 2.30 2.65
CA PHE A 32 13.21 0.98 3.22
C PHE A 32 12.67 1.12 4.63
N LEU A 33 11.61 0.37 4.92
CA LEU A 33 11.13 0.21 6.28
C LEU A 33 12.08 -0.69 7.08
N LEU A 34 12.16 -0.45 8.39
CA LEU A 34 12.96 -1.27 9.28
C LEU A 34 12.42 -2.71 9.34
N PRO A 35 13.29 -3.71 9.60
CA PRO A 35 12.83 -5.08 9.78
C PRO A 35 11.70 -5.18 10.81
N TYR A 36 10.70 -6.01 10.53
CA TYR A 36 9.52 -6.23 11.39
C TYR A 36 8.64 -4.99 11.64
N SER A 37 8.78 -3.92 10.84
CA SER A 37 7.98 -2.70 10.97
C SER A 37 6.81 -2.61 9.97
N ALA A 38 6.21 -3.75 9.62
CA ALA A 38 5.11 -3.82 8.64
C ALA A 38 3.92 -2.89 8.98
N PHE A 39 3.71 -2.54 10.25
CA PHE A 39 2.68 -1.58 10.67
C PHE A 39 2.94 -0.14 10.20
N LEU A 40 4.18 0.20 9.83
CA LEU A 40 4.55 1.48 9.18
C LEU A 40 4.27 1.45 7.67
N ASN A 41 4.05 0.27 7.08
CA ASN A 41 3.68 0.13 5.69
C ASN A 41 2.18 0.38 5.52
N HIS A 42 1.80 1.52 4.97
CA HIS A 42 0.40 1.85 4.68
C HIS A 42 -0.30 0.80 3.79
N CYS A 43 0.45 0.06 2.97
CA CYS A 43 -0.09 -1.04 2.16
C CYS A 43 -0.73 -2.14 3.02
N GLU A 44 -0.21 -2.42 4.21
CA GLU A 44 -0.76 -3.44 5.11
C GLU A 44 -2.21 -3.11 5.51
N GLU A 45 -2.49 -1.86 5.84
CA GLU A 45 -3.86 -1.44 6.13
C GLU A 45 -4.75 -1.51 4.87
N VAL A 46 -4.25 -1.05 3.72
CA VAL A 46 -4.98 -1.14 2.45
C VAL A 46 -5.38 -2.59 2.15
N PHE A 47 -4.44 -3.52 2.23
CA PHE A 47 -4.70 -4.94 1.98
C PHE A 47 -5.63 -5.55 3.02
N SER A 48 -5.50 -5.19 4.29
CA SER A 48 -6.40 -5.64 5.35
C SER A 48 -7.85 -5.22 5.06
N ARG A 49 -8.06 -3.96 4.66
CA ARG A 49 -9.39 -3.42 4.30
C ARG A 49 -9.95 -4.08 3.05
N LEU A 50 -9.14 -4.27 2.00
CA LEU A 50 -9.55 -4.96 0.77
C LEU A 50 -9.95 -6.40 1.05
N LYS A 51 -9.13 -7.16 1.78
CA LYS A 51 -9.43 -8.54 2.19
C LYS A 51 -10.71 -8.62 3.00
N SER A 52 -10.93 -7.67 3.92
CA SER A 52 -12.18 -7.59 4.71
C SER A 52 -13.41 -7.39 3.82
N ARG A 53 -13.32 -6.57 2.77
CA ARG A 53 -14.42 -6.36 1.80
C ARG A 53 -14.67 -7.62 0.98
N ILE A 54 -13.63 -8.21 0.39
CA ILE A 54 -13.74 -9.42 -0.44
C ILE A 54 -14.39 -10.59 0.32
N ARG A 55 -14.09 -10.71 1.62
CA ARG A 55 -14.59 -11.79 2.49
C ARG A 55 -16.00 -11.55 3.05
N ARG A 56 -16.55 -10.34 2.93
CA ARG A 56 -17.79 -9.94 3.62
C ARG A 56 -19.04 -10.62 3.05
N ASP A 57 -19.11 -10.78 1.73
CA ASP A 57 -20.37 -11.13 1.06
C ASP A 57 -20.58 -12.65 0.87
N SER A 58 -19.53 -13.45 0.71
CA SER A 58 -19.54 -14.92 0.76
C SER A 58 -18.14 -15.49 0.50
N SER A 59 -17.95 -16.81 0.67
CA SER A 59 -16.81 -17.51 0.04
C SER A 59 -16.84 -17.32 -1.47
N SER A 60 -15.67 -17.16 -2.08
CA SER A 60 -15.54 -17.02 -3.54
C SER A 60 -15.91 -18.33 -4.24
N ARG A 61 -16.67 -18.26 -5.32
CA ARG A 61 -17.11 -19.44 -6.10
C ARG A 61 -16.08 -19.94 -7.12
N GLY A 62 -14.86 -19.40 -7.09
CA GLY A 62 -13.76 -19.74 -7.99
C GLY A 62 -12.84 -18.55 -8.23
N THR A 63 -11.83 -18.74 -9.07
CA THR A 63 -10.81 -17.72 -9.38
C THR A 63 -11.41 -16.49 -10.05
N ASP A 64 -12.33 -16.64 -11.01
CA ASP A 64 -12.91 -15.50 -11.75
C ASP A 64 -13.77 -14.61 -10.85
N ASP A 65 -14.56 -15.21 -9.96
CA ASP A 65 -15.33 -14.50 -8.94
C ASP A 65 -14.40 -13.77 -7.96
N LEU A 66 -13.30 -14.40 -7.54
CA LEU A 66 -12.30 -13.74 -6.71
C LEU A 66 -11.67 -12.52 -7.41
N LEU A 67 -11.27 -12.68 -8.69
CA LEU A 67 -10.68 -11.59 -9.47
C LEU A 67 -11.66 -10.43 -9.65
N GLN A 68 -12.93 -10.72 -9.91
CA GLN A 68 -13.95 -9.69 -10.04
C GLN A 68 -14.17 -8.94 -8.72
N ARG A 69 -14.27 -9.65 -7.60
CA ARG A 69 -14.40 -9.04 -6.26
C ARG A 69 -13.19 -8.20 -5.87
N ILE A 70 -11.98 -8.61 -6.25
CA ILE A 70 -10.77 -7.81 -6.06
C ILE A 70 -10.91 -6.50 -6.84
N ARG A 71 -11.31 -6.54 -8.11
CA ARG A 71 -11.50 -5.34 -8.94
C ARG A 71 -12.56 -4.41 -8.34
N ASP A 72 -13.72 -4.95 -7.95
CA ASP A 72 -14.81 -4.18 -7.35
C ASP A 72 -14.42 -3.59 -5.98
N SER A 73 -13.62 -4.34 -5.21
CA SER A 73 -13.08 -3.83 -3.94
C SER A 73 -12.09 -2.69 -4.16
N CYS A 74 -11.26 -2.75 -5.20
CA CYS A 74 -10.33 -1.68 -5.54
C CYS A 74 -11.05 -0.42 -6.05
N THR A 75 -12.11 -0.55 -6.86
CA THR A 75 -12.87 0.62 -7.35
C THR A 75 -13.66 1.32 -6.24
N SER A 76 -13.98 0.62 -5.16
CA SER A 76 -14.64 1.21 -3.99
C SER A 76 -13.68 1.91 -3.00
N VAL A 77 -12.36 1.92 -3.25
CA VAL A 77 -11.40 2.68 -2.44
C VAL A 77 -11.34 4.11 -2.96
N THR A 78 -11.75 5.07 -2.13
CA THR A 78 -11.72 6.49 -2.48
C THR A 78 -10.36 7.13 -2.21
N GLN A 79 -10.07 8.28 -2.85
CA GLN A 79 -8.88 9.09 -2.53
C GLN A 79 -8.81 9.48 -1.05
N LYS A 80 -9.97 9.75 -0.43
CA LYS A 80 -10.07 10.01 1.02
C LYS A 80 -9.64 8.80 1.85
N ASN A 81 -9.99 7.58 1.43
CA ASN A 81 -9.53 6.38 2.12
C ASN A 81 -8.00 6.25 2.02
N LEU A 82 -7.43 6.42 0.83
CA LEU A 82 -5.98 6.36 0.62
C LEU A 82 -5.25 7.39 1.50
N SER A 83 -5.70 8.64 1.50
CA SER A 83 -5.13 9.70 2.34
C SER A 83 -5.21 9.36 3.83
N ASN A 84 -6.29 8.74 4.29
CA ASN A 84 -6.43 8.31 5.68
C ASN A 84 -5.47 7.16 6.04
N TYR A 85 -5.26 6.19 5.15
CA TYR A 85 -4.32 5.09 5.40
C TYR A 85 -2.87 5.58 5.51
N ILE A 86 -2.50 6.54 4.65
CA ILE A 86 -1.17 7.19 4.72
C ILE A 86 -1.01 7.92 6.06
N ARG A 87 -1.96 8.80 6.41
CA ARG A 87 -1.92 9.54 7.68
C ARG A 87 -1.89 8.65 8.92
N HIS A 88 -2.63 7.54 8.88
CA HIS A 88 -2.60 6.58 9.98
C HIS A 88 -1.21 5.95 10.10
N SER A 89 -0.58 5.52 8.99
CA SER A 89 0.78 5.01 9.03
C SER A 89 1.79 6.05 9.53
N GLU A 90 1.67 7.31 9.09
CA GLU A 90 2.51 8.43 9.54
C GLU A 90 2.38 8.65 11.05
N SER A 91 1.17 8.55 11.61
CA SER A 91 0.95 8.73 13.06
C SER A 91 1.67 7.70 13.92
N LEU A 92 1.99 6.53 13.36
CA LEU A 92 2.70 5.46 14.07
C LEU A 92 4.22 5.67 14.10
N PHE A 93 4.77 6.57 13.25
CA PHE A 93 6.20 6.82 13.21
C PHE A 93 6.71 7.44 14.51
N ASP A 94 6.02 8.42 15.07
CA ASP A 94 6.46 9.09 16.30
C ASP A 94 6.54 8.11 17.48
N ASP A 95 5.51 7.28 17.64
CA ASP A 95 5.47 6.25 18.68
C ASP A 95 6.54 5.19 18.48
N PHE A 96 6.79 4.81 17.22
CA PHE A 96 7.86 3.89 16.88
C PHE A 96 9.23 4.49 17.20
N LEU A 97 9.53 5.70 16.74
CA LEU A 97 10.82 6.34 16.99
C LEU A 97 11.10 6.48 18.49
N ARG A 98 10.09 6.88 19.30
CA ARG A 98 10.20 6.98 20.77
C ARG A 98 10.49 5.65 21.48
N ARG A 99 10.13 4.52 20.86
CA ARG A 99 10.30 3.20 21.47
C ARG A 99 11.66 2.59 21.19
N TYR A 100 12.35 3.07 20.17
CA TYR A 100 13.64 2.52 19.69
C TYR A 100 14.80 3.50 19.79
N TYR A 101 14.55 4.79 20.07
CA TYR A 101 15.54 5.84 20.34
C TYR A 101 15.17 6.61 21.61
#